data_AF-S9TTN3-F1
#
_entry.id   AF-S9TTN3-F1
#
_cell.length_a   1.000
_cell.length_b   1.000
_cell.length_c   1.000
_cell.angle_alpha   90.00
_cell.angle_beta   90.00
_cell.angle_gamma   90.00
#
_symmetry.space_group_name_H-M   'P 1'
#
loop_
_entity.id
_entity.type
_entity.pdbx_description
1 polymer ?
#
loop_
_entity_poly.entity_id
_entity_poly.type
_entity_poly.pdbx_seq_one_letter_code
_entity_poly.pdbx_strand_id
1 'polypeptide(L)'
;MDNVYSEGQLCMEFTNEEIMNYLVEPLKKHSNICVKALTLDEKEVQDTNEQIRYVSIDEDKDCYFSFLGFQTSLFVLEEEFMFIDDEAKEDIVSSHTYGNVVYEGSLRDKSHKEILELMYQISSILVNVKELEIEERKVSQTGIQYPKCEYNVKLISDVIEKGSISFSNILFTFKDNLD
;
A
#
# COMPACT_ATOMS: atom_id res chain seq x y z
N MET A 1 -15.04 -15.62 6.80
CA MET A 1 -14.63 -14.22 6.90
C MET A 1 -15.86 -13.42 6.55
N ASP A 2 -16.28 -12.55 7.47
CA ASP A 2 -17.55 -11.83 7.35
C ASP A 2 -17.24 -10.51 6.65
N ASN A 3 -17.79 -10.30 5.46
CA ASN A 3 -17.72 -9.03 4.75
C ASN A 3 -18.43 -7.96 5.59
N VAL A 4 -17.72 -6.89 5.97
CA VAL A 4 -18.25 -5.82 6.82
C VAL A 4 -18.83 -4.64 6.03
N TYR A 5 -18.73 -4.68 4.70
CA TYR A 5 -19.22 -3.65 3.80
C TYR A 5 -20.56 -4.05 3.18
N SER A 6 -21.39 -3.03 2.89
CA SER A 6 -22.65 -3.25 2.19
C SER A 6 -22.41 -3.54 0.70
N GLU A 7 -23.41 -4.14 0.04
CA GLU A 7 -23.39 -4.36 -1.41
C GLU A 7 -23.17 -3.03 -2.15
N GLY A 8 -22.21 -3.00 -3.07
CA GLY A 8 -21.84 -1.80 -3.86
C GLY A 8 -20.99 -0.77 -3.12
N GLN A 9 -20.72 -0.95 -1.82
CA GLN A 9 -19.77 -0.12 -1.07
C GLN A 9 -18.35 -0.67 -1.28
N LEU A 10 -17.40 0.20 -1.67
CA LEU A 10 -15.99 -0.14 -1.82
C LEU A 10 -15.26 0.02 -0.48
N CYS A 11 -14.46 -0.97 -0.07
CA CYS A 11 -13.66 -0.93 1.17
C CYS A 11 -12.43 -0.02 1.09
N MET A 12 -12.15 0.50 -0.11
CA MET A 12 -11.01 1.37 -0.40
C MET A 12 -11.41 2.85 -0.52
N GLU A 13 -12.67 3.18 -0.23
CA GLU A 13 -13.21 4.55 -0.28
C GLU A 13 -13.15 5.21 1.09
N PHE A 14 -11.99 5.79 1.41
CA PHE A 14 -11.74 6.44 2.69
C PHE A 14 -12.19 7.91 2.71
N THR A 15 -12.61 8.36 3.87
CA THR A 15 -12.79 9.79 4.17
C THR A 15 -11.44 10.45 4.47
N ASN A 16 -11.37 11.78 4.31
CA ASN A 16 -10.20 12.55 4.69
C ASN A 16 -9.84 12.37 6.17
N GLU A 17 -10.84 12.32 7.05
CA GLU A 17 -10.61 12.13 8.49
C GLU A 17 -9.95 10.78 8.77
N GLU A 18 -10.39 9.71 8.11
CA GLU A 18 -9.78 8.38 8.25
C GLU A 18 -8.34 8.36 7.76
N ILE A 19 -8.07 8.91 6.56
CA ILE A 19 -6.71 9.00 6.01
C ILE A 19 -5.80 9.79 6.96
N MET A 20 -6.27 10.92 7.47
CA MET A 20 -5.49 11.75 8.39
C MET A 20 -5.19 11.01 9.69
N ASN A 21 -6.22 10.43 10.32
CA ASN A 21 -6.10 9.82 11.65
C ASN A 21 -5.33 8.50 11.66
N TYR A 22 -5.50 7.67 10.63
CA TYR A 22 -5.01 6.28 10.63
C TYR A 22 -3.80 6.04 9.74
N LEU A 23 -3.45 7.01 8.87
CA LEU A 23 -2.26 6.91 8.00
C LEU A 23 -1.32 8.10 8.17
N VAL A 24 -1.79 9.33 7.93
CA VAL A 24 -0.92 10.52 7.89
C VAL A 24 -0.33 10.85 9.27
N GLU A 25 -1.17 11.01 10.29
CA GLU A 25 -0.69 11.37 11.64
C GLU A 25 0.18 10.26 12.27
N PRO A 26 -0.10 8.96 12.08
CA PRO A 26 0.83 7.89 12.44
C PRO A 26 2.18 7.98 11.72
N LEU A 27 2.21 8.25 10.41
CA LEU A 27 3.46 8.43 9.66
C LEU A 27 4.24 9.66 10.15
N LYS A 28 3.57 10.80 10.40
CA LYS A 28 4.25 12.01 10.94
C LYS A 28 4.92 11.79 12.29
N LYS A 29 4.45 10.82 13.08
CA LYS A 29 5.07 10.45 14.36
C LYS A 29 6.34 9.61 14.19
N HIS A 30 6.54 8.99 13.03
CA HIS A 30 7.82 8.38 12.68
C HIS A 30 8.86 9.49 12.45
N SER A 31 9.92 9.50 13.26
CA SER A 31 10.97 10.52 13.16
C SER A 31 11.73 10.39 11.84
N ASN A 32 11.93 11.52 11.15
CA ASN A 32 12.74 11.73 9.93
C ASN A 32 12.02 11.73 8.58
N ILE A 33 10.68 11.82 8.55
CA ILE A 33 9.93 11.83 7.27
C ILE A 33 8.98 13.04 7.18
N CYS A 34 8.86 13.63 5.99
CA CYS A 34 7.98 14.77 5.75
C CYS A 34 6.71 14.30 5.05
N VAL A 35 5.61 14.19 5.82
CA VAL A 35 4.36 13.64 5.30
C VAL A 35 3.38 14.76 4.96
N LYS A 36 2.90 14.78 3.71
CA LYS A 36 1.93 15.77 3.21
C LYS A 36 0.73 15.07 2.58
N ALA A 37 -0.47 15.48 2.96
CA ALA A 37 -1.70 15.06 2.31
C ALA A 37 -2.03 16.06 1.18
N LEU A 38 -2.23 15.56 -0.03
CA LEU A 38 -2.36 16.37 -1.23
C LEU A 38 -3.67 16.09 -1.98
N THR A 39 -4.20 17.12 -2.62
CA THR A 39 -5.32 17.07 -3.58
C THR A 39 -4.87 16.48 -4.92
N LEU A 40 -5.82 16.33 -5.87
CA LEU A 40 -5.53 15.89 -7.23
C LEU A 40 -4.53 16.81 -7.96
N ASP A 41 -4.58 18.11 -7.68
CA ASP A 41 -3.67 19.13 -8.24
C ASP A 41 -2.32 19.20 -7.49
N GLU A 42 -2.01 18.20 -6.65
CA GLU A 42 -0.79 18.12 -5.83
C GLU A 42 -0.61 19.28 -4.83
N LYS A 43 -1.70 19.98 -4.49
CA LYS A 43 -1.71 21.01 -3.45
C LYS A 43 -1.97 20.37 -2.09
N GLU A 44 -1.23 20.81 -1.07
CA GLU A 44 -1.47 20.39 0.31
C GLU A 44 -2.90 20.75 0.73
N VAL A 45 -3.63 19.76 1.25
CA VAL A 45 -5.02 19.90 1.67
C VAL A 45 -5.11 20.88 2.85
N GLN A 46 -5.85 21.98 2.67
CA GLN A 46 -6.03 23.00 3.72
C GLN A 46 -7.44 22.96 4.33
N ASP A 47 -8.44 22.51 3.56
CA ASP A 47 -9.84 22.40 3.98
C ASP A 47 -10.29 20.94 3.96
N THR A 48 -11.09 20.57 4.95
CA THR A 48 -11.82 19.30 5.04
C THR A 48 -12.68 18.95 3.81
N ASN A 49 -13.11 19.92 3.02
CA ASN A 49 -13.90 19.69 1.80
C ASN A 49 -13.08 19.25 0.59
N GLU A 50 -11.76 19.47 0.60
CA GLU A 50 -10.87 19.05 -0.49
C GLU A 50 -10.51 17.59 -0.33
N GLN A 51 -10.82 16.75 -1.32
CA GLN A 51 -10.53 15.33 -1.21
C GLN A 51 -9.03 15.06 -1.29
N ILE A 52 -8.51 14.32 -0.29
CA ILE A 52 -7.15 13.79 -0.33
C ILE A 52 -7.08 12.75 -1.45
N ARG A 53 -6.16 12.97 -2.39
CA ARG A 53 -5.88 12.03 -3.49
C ARG A 53 -4.50 11.41 -3.40
N TYR A 54 -3.58 12.10 -2.72
CA TYR A 54 -2.25 11.57 -2.48
C TYR A 54 -1.80 11.81 -1.04
N VAL A 55 -0.93 10.95 -0.53
CA VAL A 55 -0.16 11.19 0.69
C VAL A 55 1.31 10.98 0.35
N SER A 56 2.08 12.06 0.24
CA SER A 56 3.53 12.00 0.10
C SER A 56 4.16 11.74 1.47
N ILE A 57 5.12 10.82 1.55
CA ILE A 57 5.79 10.39 2.79
C ILE A 57 7.22 10.95 2.85
N ASP A 58 7.88 11.04 1.71
CA ASP A 58 9.21 11.60 1.52
C ASP A 58 9.28 12.23 0.12
N GLU A 59 9.42 13.55 0.06
CA GLU A 59 9.44 14.30 -1.21
C GLU A 59 10.67 13.94 -2.08
N ASP A 60 11.75 13.46 -1.47
CA ASP A 60 13.00 13.18 -2.17
C ASP A 60 13.05 11.75 -2.76
N LYS A 61 12.20 10.84 -2.27
CA LYS A 61 12.26 9.39 -2.60
C LYS A 61 11.11 8.89 -3.48
N ASP A 62 10.27 9.78 -3.97
CA ASP A 62 9.04 9.44 -4.72
C ASP A 62 8.21 8.38 -3.98
N CYS A 63 8.10 8.52 -2.65
CA CYS A 63 7.37 7.60 -1.79
C CYS A 63 6.01 8.20 -1.41
N TYR A 64 4.93 7.66 -1.97
CA TYR A 64 3.61 8.22 -1.78
C TYR A 64 2.48 7.21 -1.95
N PHE A 65 1.34 7.50 -1.31
CA PHE A 65 0.08 6.82 -1.57
C PHE A 65 -0.75 7.57 -2.60
N SER A 66 -1.50 6.85 -3.43
CA SER A 66 -2.54 7.35 -4.33
C SER A 66 -3.88 6.66 -4.07
N PHE A 67 -4.96 7.44 -3.95
CA PHE A 67 -6.30 6.96 -3.58
C PHE A 67 -7.31 7.10 -4.73
N LEU A 68 -7.73 5.96 -5.31
CA LEU A 68 -8.65 5.87 -6.45
C LEU A 68 -10.05 5.36 -6.10
N GLY A 69 -10.34 5.11 -4.82
CA GLY A 69 -11.66 4.71 -4.31
C GLY A 69 -11.92 3.20 -4.39
N PHE A 70 -11.61 2.53 -5.50
CA PHE A 70 -11.61 1.05 -5.58
C PHE A 70 -10.22 0.44 -5.34
N GLN A 71 -9.19 1.28 -5.36
CA GLN A 71 -7.79 0.92 -5.24
C GLN A 71 -7.05 2.01 -4.45
N THR A 72 -6.05 1.60 -3.68
CA THR A 72 -4.99 2.47 -3.20
C THR A 72 -3.65 1.88 -3.59
N SER A 73 -2.75 2.72 -4.10
CA SER A 73 -1.38 2.32 -4.42
C SER A 73 -0.38 3.01 -3.53
N LEU A 74 0.67 2.30 -3.15
CA LEU A 74 1.88 2.85 -2.55
C LEU A 74 3.01 2.74 -3.57
N PHE A 75 3.55 3.88 -3.97
CA PHE A 75 4.73 3.97 -4.82
C PHE A 75 5.97 4.15 -3.95
N VAL A 76 7.02 3.39 -4.26
CA VAL A 76 8.32 3.47 -3.58
C VAL A 76 9.43 2.92 -4.48
N LEU A 77 10.50 3.70 -4.70
CA LEU A 77 11.67 3.24 -5.46
C LEU A 77 11.32 2.64 -6.84
N GLU A 78 10.44 3.31 -7.59
CA GLU A 78 9.90 2.86 -8.90
C GLU A 78 8.97 1.64 -8.86
N GLU A 79 8.71 1.07 -7.67
CA GLU A 79 7.81 -0.07 -7.48
C GLU A 79 6.42 0.38 -7.00
N GLU A 80 5.37 -0.35 -7.42
CA GLU A 80 3.99 -0.10 -7.02
C GLU A 80 3.42 -1.27 -6.21
N PHE A 81 2.98 -0.98 -4.98
CA PHE A 81 2.23 -1.90 -4.13
C PHE A 81 0.74 -1.55 -4.21
N MET A 82 -0.08 -2.45 -4.74
CA MET A 82 -1.51 -2.23 -4.97
C MET A 82 -2.37 -2.92 -3.90
N PHE A 83 -3.29 -2.15 -3.33
CA PHE A 83 -4.38 -2.61 -2.48
C PHE A 83 -5.68 -2.38 -3.23
N ILE A 84 -6.43 -3.44 -3.50
CA ILE A 84 -7.59 -3.41 -4.39
C ILE A 84 -8.78 -3.99 -3.63
N ASP A 85 -9.92 -3.31 -3.69
CA ASP A 85 -11.17 -3.84 -3.17
C ASP A 85 -11.43 -5.26 -3.70
N ASP A 86 -11.80 -6.18 -2.81
CA ASP A 86 -11.93 -7.60 -3.16
C ASP A 86 -13.00 -7.87 -4.23
N GLU A 87 -14.08 -7.07 -4.28
CA GLU A 87 -15.10 -7.16 -5.34
C GLU A 87 -14.58 -6.55 -6.64
N ALA A 88 -13.82 -5.45 -6.58
CA ALA A 88 -13.25 -4.82 -7.77
C ALA A 88 -12.20 -5.69 -8.48
N LYS A 89 -11.53 -6.60 -7.76
CA LYS A 89 -10.53 -7.53 -8.35
C LYS A 89 -11.10 -8.39 -9.48
N GLU A 90 -12.41 -8.67 -9.49
CA GLU A 90 -13.03 -9.50 -10.52
C GLU A 90 -12.98 -8.84 -11.92
N ASP A 91 -12.95 -7.52 -11.96
CA ASP A 91 -12.96 -6.72 -13.19
C ASP A 91 -11.55 -6.29 -13.63
N ILE A 92 -10.50 -6.67 -12.90
CA ILE A 92 -9.12 -6.30 -13.18
C ILE A 92 -8.44 -7.33 -14.10
N VAL A 93 -7.93 -6.84 -15.23
CA VAL A 93 -7.14 -7.62 -16.18
C VAL A 93 -5.64 -7.55 -15.88
N SER A 94 -4.88 -8.51 -16.39
CA SER A 94 -3.45 -8.66 -16.12
C SER A 94 -2.59 -7.44 -16.47
N SER A 95 -3.01 -6.60 -17.43
CA SER A 95 -2.27 -5.40 -17.79
C SER A 95 -2.30 -4.31 -16.72
N HIS A 96 -3.29 -4.32 -15.83
CA HIS A 96 -3.39 -3.35 -14.73
C HIS A 96 -2.48 -3.69 -13.54
N THR A 97 -2.07 -4.96 -13.42
CA THR A 97 -1.28 -5.45 -12.28
C THR A 97 0.11 -5.94 -12.70
N TYR A 98 0.43 -5.87 -14.00
CA TYR A 98 1.70 -6.35 -14.53
C TYR A 98 2.86 -5.53 -13.98
N GLY A 99 3.80 -6.20 -13.30
CA GLY A 99 4.95 -5.56 -12.67
C GLY A 99 4.67 -5.03 -11.27
N ASN A 100 3.43 -5.10 -10.79
CA ASN A 100 3.04 -4.54 -9.49
C ASN A 100 2.94 -5.63 -8.41
N VAL A 101 3.20 -5.24 -7.16
CA VAL A 101 2.99 -6.10 -5.98
C VAL A 101 1.55 -5.96 -5.52
N VAL A 102 0.70 -6.95 -5.79
CA VAL A 102 -0.71 -6.91 -5.41
C VAL A 102 -0.95 -7.60 -4.07
N TYR A 103 -1.61 -6.91 -3.13
CA TYR A 103 -2.04 -7.51 -1.87
C TYR A 103 -3.28 -8.41 -2.07
N GLU A 104 -3.11 -9.71 -1.83
CA GLU A 104 -4.13 -10.75 -2.02
C GLU A 104 -4.83 -11.18 -0.73
N GLY A 105 -4.50 -10.57 0.41
CA GLY A 105 -5.31 -10.76 1.62
C GLY A 105 -6.69 -10.13 1.47
N SER A 106 -7.68 -10.64 2.22
CA SER A 106 -9.00 -10.02 2.23
C SER A 106 -8.93 -8.64 2.90
N LEU A 107 -9.51 -7.66 2.24
CA LEU A 107 -9.68 -6.30 2.74
C LEU A 107 -11.12 -6.05 3.19
N ARG A 108 -12.10 -6.72 2.58
CA ARG A 108 -13.53 -6.55 2.93
C ARG A 108 -13.92 -7.18 4.27
N ASP A 109 -13.03 -7.94 4.89
CA ASP A 109 -13.17 -8.43 6.27
C ASP A 109 -12.58 -7.46 7.32
N LYS A 110 -12.09 -6.29 6.90
CA LYS A 110 -11.44 -5.27 7.74
C LYS A 110 -12.23 -3.98 7.70
N SER A 111 -12.19 -3.21 8.78
CA SER A 111 -12.65 -1.82 8.79
C SER A 111 -11.65 -0.90 8.05
N HIS A 112 -12.09 0.30 7.64
CA HIS A 112 -11.19 1.31 7.06
C HIS A 112 -9.96 1.59 7.93
N LYS A 113 -10.16 1.64 9.25
CA LYS A 113 -9.06 1.80 10.20
C LYS A 113 -8.02 0.69 10.05
N GLU A 114 -8.45 -0.57 10.05
CA GLU A 114 -7.54 -1.72 9.94
C GLU A 114 -6.84 -1.78 8.58
N ILE A 115 -7.53 -1.37 7.50
CA ILE A 115 -6.93 -1.28 6.17
C ILE A 115 -5.85 -0.18 6.13
N LEU A 116 -6.15 1.01 6.65
CA LEU A 116 -5.18 2.12 6.71
C LEU A 116 -4.02 1.82 7.66
N GLU A 117 -4.26 1.12 8.78
CA GLU A 117 -3.21 0.66 9.69
C GLU A 117 -2.30 -0.40 9.03
N LEU A 118 -2.85 -1.28 8.19
CA LEU A 118 -2.07 -2.22 7.36
C LEU A 118 -1.16 -1.46 6.37
N MET A 119 -1.71 -0.47 5.67
CA MET A 119 -0.94 0.39 4.75
C MET A 119 0.16 1.17 5.48
N TYR A 120 -0.16 1.72 6.66
CA TYR A 120 0.81 2.35 7.53
C TYR A 120 1.95 1.39 7.91
N GLN A 121 1.63 0.17 8.34
CA GLN A 121 2.65 -0.83 8.71
C GLN A 121 3.57 -1.14 7.53
N ILE A 122 3.03 -1.41 6.35
CA ILE A 122 3.82 -1.69 5.14
C ILE A 122 4.69 -0.49 4.77
N SER A 123 4.13 0.72 4.69
CA SER A 123 4.91 1.93 4.33
C SER A 123 5.98 2.27 5.37
N SER A 124 5.72 2.04 6.66
CA SER A 124 6.71 2.29 7.72
C SER A 124 7.96 1.43 7.60
N ILE A 125 7.82 0.20 7.08
CA ILE A 125 8.93 -0.71 6.81
C ILE A 125 9.73 -0.22 5.59
N LEU A 126 9.05 0.38 4.60
CA LEU A 126 9.64 0.74 3.31
C LEU A 126 10.33 2.11 3.30
N VAL A 127 9.97 3.02 4.20
CA VAL A 127 10.39 4.44 4.13
C VAL A 127 11.92 4.67 4.22
N ASN A 128 12.63 3.79 4.92
CA ASN A 128 14.09 3.85 5.08
C ASN A 128 14.85 2.89 4.17
N VAL A 129 14.14 2.19 3.29
CA VAL A 129 14.74 1.28 2.33
C VAL A 129 15.41 2.08 1.21
N LYS A 130 16.56 1.59 0.75
CA LYS A 130 17.32 2.17 -0.36
C LYS A 130 17.07 1.47 -1.67
N GLU A 131 16.87 0.16 -1.60
CA GLU A 131 16.66 -0.69 -2.76
C GLU A 131 15.74 -1.87 -2.39
N LEU A 132 14.94 -2.29 -3.37
CA LEU A 132 14.02 -3.40 -3.28
C LEU A 132 14.41 -4.44 -4.34
N GLU A 133 14.48 -5.71 -3.95
CA GLU A 133 14.47 -6.82 -4.91
C GLU A 133 13.15 -7.58 -4.75
N ILE A 134 12.33 -7.65 -5.80
CA ILE A 134 11.03 -8.34 -5.77
C ILE A 134 11.13 -9.64 -6.56
N GLU A 135 10.88 -10.77 -5.89
CA GLU A 135 10.69 -12.06 -6.53
C GLU A 135 9.20 -12.42 -6.53
N GLU A 136 8.63 -12.62 -7.72
CA GLU A 136 7.24 -13.04 -7.89
C GLU A 136 7.11 -14.55 -8.17
N ARG A 137 6.11 -15.19 -7.55
CA ARG A 137 5.74 -16.58 -7.78
C ARG A 137 4.25 -16.70 -8.03
N LYS A 138 3.88 -17.00 -9.27
CA LYS A 138 2.48 -17.23 -9.65
C LYS A 138 1.89 -18.41 -8.90
N VAL A 139 0.70 -18.20 -8.34
CA VAL A 139 -0.08 -19.22 -7.64
C VAL A 139 -1.06 -19.86 -8.62
N SER A 140 -1.31 -21.15 -8.46
CA SER A 140 -2.32 -21.84 -9.26
C SER A 140 -3.70 -21.26 -8.95
N GLN A 141 -4.38 -20.74 -9.97
CA GLN A 141 -5.74 -20.23 -9.86
C GLN A 141 -6.64 -20.72 -11.00
N THR A 142 -7.93 -20.73 -10.74
CA THR A 142 -8.97 -20.98 -11.74
C THR A 142 -9.60 -19.65 -12.17
N GLY A 143 -9.79 -19.45 -13.47
CA GLY A 143 -10.44 -18.24 -14.01
C GLY A 143 -9.54 -17.43 -14.94
N ILE A 144 -10.08 -16.33 -15.47
CA ILE A 144 -9.40 -15.42 -16.40
C ILE A 144 -8.96 -14.09 -15.76
N GLN A 145 -9.14 -13.97 -14.44
CA GLN A 145 -8.67 -12.83 -13.65
C GLN A 145 -7.15 -12.71 -13.74
N TYR A 146 -6.60 -11.56 -13.35
CA TYR A 146 -5.16 -11.36 -13.31
C TYR A 146 -4.46 -12.45 -12.47
N PRO A 147 -3.22 -12.88 -12.82
CA PRO A 147 -2.52 -13.91 -12.08
C PRO A 147 -2.24 -13.46 -10.64
N LYS A 148 -2.69 -14.25 -9.66
CA LYS A 148 -2.32 -14.07 -8.26
C LYS A 148 -0.90 -14.56 -8.03
N CYS A 149 -0.14 -13.79 -7.28
CA CYS A 149 1.25 -14.07 -6.97
C CYS A 149 1.49 -14.07 -5.47
N GLU A 150 2.44 -14.89 -5.04
CA GLU A 150 3.19 -14.65 -3.80
C GLU A 150 4.43 -13.81 -4.14
N TYR A 151 4.77 -12.89 -3.25
CA TYR A 151 5.89 -11.99 -3.41
C TYR A 151 6.88 -12.16 -2.27
N ASN A 152 8.15 -12.29 -2.60
CA ASN A 152 9.24 -12.12 -1.66
C ASN A 152 9.94 -10.81 -1.97
N VAL A 153 9.81 -9.84 -1.07
CA VAL A 153 10.34 -8.49 -1.19
C VAL A 153 11.54 -8.39 -0.28
N LYS A 154 12.74 -8.34 -0.86
CA LYS A 154 13.98 -8.15 -0.10
C LYS A 154 14.25 -6.67 0.04
N LEU A 155 14.43 -6.25 1.28
CA LEU A 155 14.65 -4.88 1.69
C LEU A 155 16.14 -4.67 1.94
N ILE A 156 16.73 -3.72 1.22
CA ILE A 156 18.13 -3.33 1.38
C ILE A 156 18.15 -1.94 2.01
N SER A 157 18.69 -1.82 3.21
CA SER A 157 18.78 -0.54 3.94
C SER A 157 20.12 -0.42 4.68
N ASP A 158 20.44 0.81 5.11
CA ASP A 158 21.62 1.06 5.95
C ASP A 158 21.41 0.66 7.41
N VAL A 159 20.15 0.52 7.82
CA VAL A 159 19.77 0.18 9.18
C VAL A 159 19.63 -1.34 9.25
N ILE A 160 20.45 -1.97 10.10
CA ILE A 160 20.41 -3.42 10.29
C ILE A 160 19.11 -3.78 11.03
N GLU A 161 18.07 -4.08 10.27
CA GLU A 161 16.91 -4.80 10.75
C GLU A 161 17.07 -6.27 10.38
N LYS A 162 16.86 -7.17 11.35
CA LYS A 162 16.96 -8.62 11.14
C LYS A 162 15.59 -9.23 11.31
N GLY A 163 15.22 -10.08 10.35
CA GLY A 163 14.01 -10.90 10.44
C GLY A 163 13.25 -10.95 9.12
N SER A 164 11.98 -11.30 9.24
CA SER A 164 11.03 -11.30 8.15
C SER A 164 9.66 -10.92 8.67
N ILE A 165 8.90 -10.17 7.89
CA ILE A 165 7.53 -9.76 8.23
C ILE A 165 6.64 -10.15 7.06
N SER A 166 5.51 -10.79 7.33
CA SER A 166 4.59 -11.26 6.29
C SER A 166 3.24 -10.56 6.39
N PHE A 167 2.72 -10.13 5.24
CA PHE A 167 1.37 -9.63 5.07
C PHE A 167 0.67 -10.44 3.98
N SER A 168 -0.13 -11.42 4.39
CA SER A 168 -0.83 -12.33 3.47
C SER A 168 0.15 -13.01 2.48
N ASN A 169 0.12 -12.63 1.20
CA ASN A 169 0.93 -13.15 0.11
C ASN A 169 2.27 -12.42 -0.09
N ILE A 170 2.58 -11.41 0.72
CA ILE A 170 3.81 -10.61 0.64
C ILE A 170 4.69 -10.93 1.84
N LEU A 171 5.90 -11.42 1.58
CA LEU A 171 6.93 -11.64 2.59
C LEU A 171 8.04 -10.59 2.42
N PHE A 172 8.21 -9.74 3.42
CA PHE A 172 9.36 -8.84 3.51
C PHE A 172 10.52 -9.54 4.22
N THR A 173 11.70 -9.48 3.63
CA THR A 173 12.95 -9.99 4.24
C THR A 173 14.01 -8.90 4.23
N PHE A 174 14.79 -8.79 5.30
CA PHE A 174 15.83 -7.77 5.40
C PHE A 174 17.19 -8.36 5.01
N LYS A 175 17.91 -7.67 4.13
CA LYS A 175 19.24 -8.07 3.67
C LYS A 175 20.25 -7.04 4.19
N ASP A 176 21.32 -7.53 4.80
CA ASP A 176 22.44 -6.68 5.18
C ASP A 176 23.09 -6.11 3.91
N ASN A 177 23.33 -4.79 3.87
CA ASN A 177 24.31 -4.18 2.96
C ASN A 177 25.72 -4.58 3.42
N LEU A 178 26.08 -5.84 3.19
CA LEU A 178 27.44 -6.35 3.36
C LEU A 178 28.00 -6.66 1.97
N ASP A 179 28.35 -5.60 1.24
CA ASP A 179 29.32 -5.63 0.14
C ASP A 179 30.19 -4.36 0.18
#